data_AF-A0AAW6KH21-F1
#
_entry.id   AF-A0AAW6KH21-F1
#
_cell.length_a   1.000
_cell.length_b   1.000
_cell.length_c   1.000
_cell.angle_alpha   90.00
_cell.angle_beta   90.00
_cell.angle_gamma   90.00
#
_symmetry.space_group_name_H-M   'P 1'
#
loop_
_entity.id
_entity.type
_entity.pdbx_description
1 polymer ?
#
loop_
_entity_poly.entity_id
_entity_poly.type
_entity_poly.pdbx_seq_one_letter_code
_entity_poly.pdbx_strand_id
1 'polypeptide(L)' 'KEPVQPLIEALQKEGLLVLPAGPNVIRLLPPLTVAKSEIKAAVEKLKAVMADYSAVKQ' A
#
# COMPACT_ATOMS: atom_id res chain seq x y z
N LYS A 1 0.19 -9.89 16.68
CA LYS A 1 -0.22 -9.59 15.28
C LYS A 1 -0.44 -8.09 15.22
N GLU A 2 0.39 -7.37 14.47
CA GLU A 2 0.29 -5.90 14.41
C GLU A 2 -0.80 -5.46 13.43
N PRO A 3 -1.63 -4.46 13.78
CA PRO A 3 -2.65 -3.97 12.88
C PRO A 3 -2.03 -3.31 11.65
N VAL A 4 -2.54 -3.67 10.48
CA VAL A 4 -2.13 -3.11 9.17
C VAL A 4 -2.59 -1.67 8.94
N GLN A 5 -3.44 -1.14 9.82
CA GLN A 5 -4.04 0.20 9.76
C GLN A 5 -3.02 1.33 9.49
N PRO A 6 -1.89 1.44 10.21
CA PRO A 6 -0.94 2.54 10.02
C PRO A 6 -0.28 2.52 8.65
N LEU A 7 -0.04 1.31 8.11
CA LEU A 7 0.50 1.13 6.77
C LEU A 7 -0.52 1.55 5.70
N ILE A 8 -1.80 1.23 5.92
CA ILE A 8 -2.90 1.67 5.03
C ILE A 8 -3.01 3.20 5.03
N GLU A 9 -2.93 3.85 6.19
CA GLU A 9 -2.96 5.32 6.29
C GLU A 9 -1.78 5.96 5.57
N ALA A 10 -0.58 5.38 5.66
CA ALA A 10 0.59 5.87 4.92
C ALA A 10 0.40 5.74 3.40
N LEU A 11 -0.12 4.60 2.92
CA LEU A 11 -0.43 4.41 1.50
C LEU A 11 -1.50 5.39 0.99
N GLN A 12 -2.52 5.68 1.81
CA GLN A 12 -3.55 6.66 1.49
C GLN A 12 -2.99 8.08 1.37
N LYS A 13 -2.03 8.47 2.22
CA LYS A 13 -1.31 9.76 2.13
C LYS A 13 -0.51 9.89 0.84
N GLU A 14 0.09 8.80 0.38
CA GLU A 14 0.76 8.72 -0.93
C GLU A 14 -0.22 8.65 -2.13
N GLY A 15 -1.53 8.75 -1.87
CA GLY A 15 -2.57 8.72 -2.90
C GLY A 15 -2.78 7.33 -3.51
N LEU A 16 -2.50 6.26 -2.75
CA LEU A 16 -2.84 4.89 -3.11
C LEU A 16 -3.93 4.34 -2.18
N LEU A 17 -5.12 4.13 -2.74
CA LEU A 17 -6.25 3.56 -2.00
C LEU A 17 -6.14 2.04 -1.91
N VAL A 18 -6.15 1.54 -0.68
CA VAL A 18 -6.08 0.10 -0.39
C VAL A 18 -7.07 -0.27 0.71
N LEU A 19 -7.48 -1.54 0.75
CA LEU A 19 -8.44 -2.04 1.73
C LEU A 19 -7.78 -3.06 2.68
N PRO A 20 -8.21 -3.15 3.94
CA PRO A 20 -7.80 -4.24 4.82
C PRO A 20 -8.50 -5.54 4.40
N ALA A 21 -7.80 -6.67 4.54
CA ALA A 21 -8.35 -8.02 4.36
C ALA A 21 -8.07 -8.95 5.57
N GLY A 22 -7.75 -8.35 6.71
CA GLY A 22 -7.42 -9.05 7.95
C GLY A 22 -6.48 -8.19 8.81
N PRO A 23 -6.04 -8.70 9.97
CA PRO A 23 -5.22 -7.91 10.90
C PRO A 23 -3.89 -7.46 10.29
N ASN A 24 -3.30 -8.26 9.40
CA ASN A 24 -1.98 -8.00 8.80
C ASN A 24 -1.99 -8.04 7.27
N VAL A 25 -3.16 -7.97 6.62
CA VAL A 25 -3.30 -8.24 5.18
C VAL A 25 -3.92 -7.04 4.47
N ILE A 26 -3.28 -6.61 3.38
CA ILE A 26 -3.78 -5.55 2.48
C ILE A 26 -4.33 -6.18 1.21
N ARG A 27 -5.46 -5.67 0.73
CA ARG A 27 -6.08 -6.03 -0.53
C ARG A 27 -5.87 -4.91 -1.54
N LEU A 28 -5.33 -5.27 -2.70
CA LEU A 28 -5.22 -4.42 -3.88
C LEU A 28 -6.37 -4.77 -4.83
N LEU A 29 -7.24 -3.82 -5.10
CA LEU A 29 -8.38 -3.96 -6.02
C LEU A 29 -8.29 -2.88 -7.11
N PRO A 30 -7.36 -3.02 -8.07
CA PRO A 30 -7.33 -2.12 -9.22
C PRO A 30 -8.52 -2.39 -10.15
N PRO A 31 -8.94 -1.40 -10.95
CA PRO A 31 -9.94 -1.62 -11.99
C PRO A 31 -9.38 -2.54 -13.09
N LEU A 32 -10.25 -3.32 -13.73
CA LEU A 32 -9.84 -4.23 -14.82
C LEU A 32 -9.33 -3.51 -16.08
N THR A 33 -9.59 -2.21 -16.18
CA THR A 33 -9.18 -1.33 -17.28
C THR A 33 -7.87 -0.58 -16.99
N VAL A 34 -7.20 -0.84 -15.86
CA VAL A 34 -5.98 -0.13 -15.46
C VAL A 34 -4.84 -0.37 -16.46
N ALA A 35 -4.07 0.67 -16.76
CA ALA A 35 -2.90 0.55 -17.62
C ALA A 35 -1.68 0.00 -16.87
N LYS A 36 -0.75 -0.65 -17.59
CA LYS A 36 0.51 -1.15 -17.00
C LYS A 36 1.36 -0.03 -16.38
N SER A 37 1.30 1.18 -16.93
CA SER A 37 2.00 2.35 -16.39
C SER A 37 1.46 2.76 -15.02
N GLU A 38 0.14 2.74 -14.84
CA GLU A 38 -0.53 3.04 -13.58
C GLU A 38 -0.21 1.97 -12.52
N ILE A 39 -0.18 0.69 -12.90
CA ILE A 39 0.27 -0.39 -12.03
C ILE A 39 1.72 -0.13 -11.58
N LYS A 40 2.61 0.25 -12.49
CA LYS A 40 4.00 0.56 -12.16
C LYS A 40 4.09 1.72 -11.16
N ALA A 41 3.33 2.79 -11.36
CA ALA A 41 3.27 3.91 -10.43
C ALA A 41 2.77 3.48 -9.04
N ALA A 42 1.73 2.64 -8.97
CA ALA A 42 1.23 2.09 -7.71
C ALA A 42 2.27 1.23 -6.98
N VAL A 43 3.02 0.40 -7.71
CA VAL A 43 4.09 -0.44 -7.15
C VAL A 43 5.24 0.41 -6.61
N GLU A 44 5.64 1.48 -7.29
CA GLU A 44 6.70 2.37 -6.80
C GLU A 44 6.28 3.09 -5.50
N LYS A 45 5.03 3.55 -5.42
CA LYS A 45 4.47 4.10 -4.17
C LYS A 45 4.45 3.07 -3.04
N LEU A 46 4.02 1.84 -3.33
CA LEU A 46 4.04 0.74 -2.36
C LEU A 46 5.46 0.50 -1.81
N LYS A 47 6.47 0.45 -2.70
CA LYS A 47 7.86 0.27 -2.28
C LYS A 47 8.35 1.40 -1.39
N ALA A 48 8.07 2.66 -1.75
CA ALA A 48 8.48 3.82 -0.97
C ALA A 48 7.91 3.74 0.46
N VAL A 49 6.59 3.55 0.57
CA VAL A 49 5.92 3.45 1.89
C VAL A 49 6.43 2.25 2.70
N MET A 50 6.67 1.11 2.05
CA MET A 50 7.20 -0.07 2.77
C MET A 50 8.64 0.11 3.22
N ALA A 51 9.48 0.80 2.44
CA ALA A 51 10.84 1.13 2.83
C ALA A 51 10.84 2.05 4.06
N ASP A 52 10.01 3.09 4.05
CA ASP A 52 9.85 4.02 5.18
C ASP A 52 9.30 3.31 6.41
N TYR A 53 8.28 2.47 6.24
CA TYR A 53 7.69 1.70 7.33
C TYR A 53 8.68 0.69 7.94
N SER A 54 9.58 0.11 7.13
CA SER A 54 10.66 -0.75 7.62
C SER A 54 11.78 0.03 8.31
N ALA A 55 12.09 1.26 7.87
CA ALA A 55 13.14 2.10 8.42
C ALA A 55 12.74 2.72 9.77
N VAL A 56 11.46 3.01 9.98
CA VAL A 56 10.92 3.53 11.25
C VAL A 56 10.86 2.46 12.35
N LYS A 57 10.95 1.18 12.01
CA LYS A 57 10.79 0.04 12.93
C LYS A 57 12.04 -0.84 13.12
N GLN A 58 13.23 -0.36 12.75
CA GLN A 58 14.48 -1.06 13.08
C GLN A 58 14.96 -0.73 14.50
#